data_AF-A0A940HRM3-F1
#
_entry.id   AF-A0A940HRM3-F1
#
_cell.length_a   1.000
_cell.length_b   1.000
_cell.length_c   1.000
_cell.angle_alpha   90.00
_cell.angle_beta   90.00
_cell.angle_gamma   90.00
#
_symmetry.space_group_name_H-M   'P 1'
#
loop_
_entity.id
_entity.type
_entity.pdbx_description
1 polymer ?
#
loop_
_entity_poly.entity_id
_entity_poly.type
_entity_poly.pdbx_seq_one_letter_code
_entity_poly.pdbx_strand_id
1 'polypeptide(L)' 'AGVPVISTNAGGLPEINIDGKTGFLSNVGDVENMSKQAIGLLSNPEMLKQFKANAFAHAQHFDIDRVVPMYEELYNRFLN' A
#
# COMPACT_ATOMS: atom_id res chain seq x y z
N ALA A 1 -0.65 -7.76 -8.04
CA ALA A 1 0.72 -8.21 -7.68
C ALA A 1 0.91 -8.09 -6.17
N GLY A 2 1.62 -9.01 -5.52
CA GLY A 2 1.86 -9.00 -4.06
C GLY A 2 3.27 -8.53 -3.71
N VAL A 3 3.63 -7.31 -4.10
CA VAL A 3 4.97 -6.75 -3.89
C VAL A 3 4.88 -5.63 -2.87
N PRO A 4 5.57 -5.71 -1.72
CA PRO A 4 5.61 -4.60 -0.78
C PRO A 4 6.41 -3.44 -1.34
N VAL A 5 6.00 -2.22 -0.99
CA VAL A 5 6.59 -0.99 -1.52
C VAL A 5 7.23 -0.19 -0.38
N ILE A 6 8.43 0.33 -0.63
CA ILE A 6 9.07 1.32 0.24
C ILE A 6 8.96 2.65 -0.48
N SER A 7 8.23 3.59 0.11
CA SER A 7 7.89 4.86 -0.51
C SER A 7 8.10 6.02 0.45
N THR A 8 7.95 7.25 -0.06
CA THR A 8 7.87 8.41 0.82
C THR A 8 6.49 8.48 1.49
N ASN A 9 6.38 9.21 2.58
CA ASN A 9 5.12 9.57 3.25
C ASN A 9 4.44 10.80 2.64
N ALA A 10 4.70 11.09 1.36
CA ALA A 10 4.20 12.28 0.68
C ALA A 10 2.94 12.00 -0.16
N GLY A 11 2.08 13.01 -0.30
CA GLY A 11 0.86 12.92 -1.10
C GLY A 11 -0.10 11.84 -0.59
N GLY A 12 -0.74 11.10 -1.50
CA GLY A 12 -1.65 10.01 -1.15
C GLY A 12 -0.97 8.67 -0.84
N LEU A 13 0.36 8.60 -0.83
CA LEU A 13 1.07 7.34 -0.55
C LEU A 13 0.77 6.75 0.85
N PRO A 14 0.61 7.56 1.93
CA PRO A 14 0.17 7.05 3.23
C PRO A 14 -1.24 6.44 3.23
N GLU A 15 -2.08 6.78 2.26
CA GLU A 15 -3.44 6.22 2.12
C GLU A 15 -3.42 4.82 1.47
N ILE A 16 -2.39 4.52 0.68
CA ILE A 16 -2.29 3.29 -0.12
C ILE A 16 -1.27 2.30 0.48
N ASN A 17 -0.25 2.79 1.17
CA ASN A 17 0.80 1.96 1.76
C ASN A 17 0.76 2.06 3.28
N ILE A 18 0.29 0.99 3.93
CA ILE A 18 0.24 0.87 5.39
C ILE A 18 1.65 0.58 5.90
N ASP A 19 2.24 1.60 6.53
CA ASP A 19 3.59 1.55 7.09
C ASP A 19 3.77 0.37 8.06
N GLY A 20 4.88 -0.35 7.91
CA GLY A 20 5.21 -1.52 8.71
C GLY A 20 4.33 -2.76 8.45
N LYS A 21 3.39 -2.72 7.49
CA LYS A 21 2.45 -3.82 7.24
C LYS A 21 2.39 -4.27 5.79
N THR A 22 2.15 -3.36 4.86
CA THR A 22 2.10 -3.63 3.41
C THR A 22 3.37 -3.16 2.69
N GLY A 23 4.21 -2.44 3.42
CA GLY A 23 5.39 -1.75 2.93
C GLY A 23 5.91 -0.84 4.02
N PHE A 24 6.77 0.10 3.65
CA PHE A 24 7.30 1.11 4.57
C PHE A 24 7.19 2.51 3.99
N LEU A 25 7.09 3.49 4.89
CA LEU A 25 7.13 4.90 4.60
C LEU A 25 8.40 5.54 5.17
N SER A 26 8.90 6.56 4.47
CA SER A 26 10.02 7.41 4.89
C SER A 26 9.76 8.87 4.53
N ASN A 27 10.45 9.81 5.19
CA ASN A 27 10.37 11.21 4.79
C ASN A 27 11.00 11.42 3.40
N VAL A 28 10.54 12.45 2.68
CA VAL A 28 11.16 12.83 1.39
C VAL A 28 12.63 13.17 1.62
N GLY A 29 13.52 12.53 0.86
CA GLY A 29 14.96 12.72 0.96
C GLY A 29 15.64 11.88 2.06
N ASP A 30 14.90 11.11 2.84
CA ASP A 30 15.46 10.24 3.89
C ASP A 30 15.97 8.91 3.28
N VAL A 31 17.05 9.02 2.51
CA VAL A 31 17.70 7.90 1.82
C VAL A 31 18.23 6.86 2.82
N GLU A 32 18.70 7.32 3.99
CA GLU A 32 19.24 6.44 5.02
C GLU A 32 18.17 5.50 5.57
N ASN A 33 17.00 6.03 5.94
CA ASN A 33 15.90 5.21 6.45
C ASN A 33 15.34 4.27 5.37
N MET A 34 15.13 4.76 4.14
CA MET A 34 14.67 3.91 3.03
C MET A 34 15.63 2.74 2.78
N SER A 35 16.94 2.98 2.84
CA SER A 35 17.96 1.94 2.65
C SER A 35 17.91 0.91 3.77
N LYS A 36 17.82 1.36 5.04
CA LYS A 36 17.68 0.46 6.20
C LYS A 36 16.43 -0.41 6.11
N GLN A 37 15.29 0.18 5.74
CA GLN A 37 14.03 -0.54 5.55
C GLN A 37 14.14 -1.58 4.44
N ALA A 38 14.75 -1.23 3.30
CA ALA A 38 14.93 -2.15 2.17
C ALA A 38 15.81 -3.34 2.53
N ILE A 39 16.97 -3.08 3.14
CA ILE A 39 17.90 -4.14 3.57
C ILE A 39 17.24 -5.01 4.64
N GLY A 40 16.57 -4.42 5.63
CA GLY A 40 15.90 -5.15 6.70
C GLY A 40 14.80 -6.08 6.19
N LEU A 41 13.98 -5.58 5.25
CA LEU A 41 12.93 -6.37 4.62
C LEU A 41 13.48 -7.51 3.77
N LEU A 42 14.51 -7.25 2.95
CA LEU A 42 15.09 -8.25 2.06
C LEU A 42 15.93 -9.30 2.79
N SER A 43 16.49 -8.94 3.96
CA SER A 43 17.30 -9.85 4.78
C SER A 43 16.46 -10.77 5.67
N ASN A 44 15.14 -10.58 5.74
CA ASN A 44 14.22 -11.37 6.55
C ASN A 44 13.12 -12.01 5.66
N PRO A 45 13.30 -13.27 5.22
CA PRO A 45 12.38 -13.95 4.31
C PRO A 45 10.95 -14.07 4.85
N GLU A 46 10.78 -14.30 6.14
CA GLU A 46 9.49 -14.43 6.82
C GLU A 46 8.74 -13.11 6.82
N MET A 47 9.44 -12.02 7.18
CA MET A 47 8.87 -10.66 7.11
C MET A 47 8.48 -10.32 5.67
N LEU A 48 9.37 -10.58 4.70
CA LEU A 48 9.08 -10.33 3.29
C LEU A 48 7.85 -11.12 2.82
N LYS A 49 7.72 -12.40 3.18
CA LYS A 49 6.56 -13.22 2.84
C LYS A 49 5.27 -12.64 3.43
N GLN A 50 5.30 -12.21 4.69
CA GLN A 50 4.15 -11.58 5.34
C GLN A 50 3.75 -10.28 4.65
N PHE A 51 4.73 -9.43 4.34
CA PHE A 51 4.52 -8.16 3.65
C PHE A 51 3.91 -8.35 2.25
N LYS A 52 4.39 -9.34 1.50
CA LYS A 52 3.81 -9.71 0.19
C LYS A 52 2.33 -10.10 0.30
N ALA A 53 1.99 -10.95 1.27
CA ALA A 53 0.61 -11.37 1.51
C ALA A 53 -0.28 -10.20 1.93
N ASN A 54 0.20 -9.37 2.84
CA ASN A 54 -0.52 -8.16 3.29
C ASN A 54 -0.73 -7.17 2.15
N ALA A 55 0.30 -6.88 1.35
CA ALA A 55 0.22 -5.97 0.22
C ALA A 55 -0.79 -6.46 -0.82
N PHE A 56 -0.79 -7.77 -1.12
CA PHE A 56 -1.77 -8.35 -2.02
C PHE A 56 -3.19 -8.22 -1.49
N ALA A 57 -3.44 -8.58 -0.23
CA ALA A 57 -4.76 -8.46 0.40
C ALA A 57 -5.24 -7.00 0.46
N HIS A 58 -4.34 -6.06 0.74
CA HIS A 58 -4.67 -4.64 0.79
C HIS A 58 -5.06 -4.10 -0.60
N ALA A 59 -4.34 -4.50 -1.65
CA ALA A 59 -4.65 -4.10 -3.02
C ALA A 59 -6.06 -4.50 -3.47
N GLN A 60 -6.63 -5.59 -2.93
CA GLN A 60 -8.01 -6.02 -3.24
C GLN A 60 -9.08 -5.00 -2.77
N HIS A 61 -8.75 -4.07 -1.88
CA HIS A 61 -9.69 -3.00 -1.51
C HIS A 61 -9.88 -1.95 -2.60
N PHE A 62 -8.94 -1.87 -3.54
CA PHE A 62 -8.95 -0.90 -4.65
C PHE A 62 -9.31 -1.58 -5.98
N ASP A 63 -9.79 -2.83 -5.93
CA ASP A 63 -10.17 -3.57 -7.11
C ASP A 63 -11.36 -2.90 -7.82
N ILE A 64 -11.34 -2.93 -9.15
CA ILE A 64 -12.37 -2.28 -9.97
C ILE A 64 -13.77 -2.84 -9.69
N ASP A 65 -13.88 -4.15 -9.43
CA ASP A 65 -15.13 -4.84 -9.14
C ASP A 65 -15.73 -4.39 -7.79
N ARG A 66 -14.90 -3.78 -6.93
CA ARG A 66 -15.33 -3.18 -5.67
C ARG A 66 -15.59 -1.69 -5.79
N VAL A 67 -14.74 -0.97 -6.51
CA VAL A 67 -14.77 0.49 -6.57
C VAL A 67 -15.89 0.98 -7.48
N VAL A 68 -16.10 0.37 -8.65
CA VAL A 68 -17.14 0.82 -9.62
C VAL A 68 -18.55 0.83 -9.01
N PRO A 69 -19.01 -0.24 -8.31
CA PRO A 69 -20.33 -0.22 -7.67
C PRO A 69 -20.51 0.92 -6.66
N MET A 70 -19.46 1.33 -5.94
CA MET A 70 -19.52 2.46 -5.00
C MET A 70 -19.77 3.79 -5.73
N TYR A 71 -19.15 3.97 -6.90
CA TYR A 71 -19.39 5.15 -7.73
C TYR A 71 -20.80 5.13 -8.32
N GLU A 72 -21.28 3.98 -8.80
CA GLU A 72 -22.64 3.84 -9.33
C GLU A 72 -23.71 4.13 -8.27
N GLU A 73 -23.54 3.60 -7.05
CA GLU A 73 -24.41 3.91 -5.92
C GLU A 73 -24.43 5.41 -5.62
N LEU A 74 -23.26 6.06 -5.64
CA LEU A 74 -23.16 7.50 -5.44
C LEU A 74 -23.91 8.29 -6.53
N TYR A 75 -23.75 7.93 -7.81
CA TYR A 75 -24.48 8.58 -8.90
C TYR A 75 -25.99 8.38 -8.79
N ASN A 76 -26.43 7.17 -8.47
CA ASN A 76 -27.85 6.83 -8.30
C ASN A 76 -28.52 7.61 -7.17
N ARG A 77 -27.78 8.08 -6.16
CA ARG A 77 -28.31 8.92 -5.08
C ARG A 77 -28.67 10.34 -5.50
N PHE A 78 -28.13 10.84 -6.62
CA PHE A 78 -28.39 12.20 -7.10
C PHE A 78 -29.24 12.25 -8.38
N LEU A 79 -29.40 11.11 -9.05
CA LEU A 79 -30.25 10.98 -10.24
C LEU A 79 -31.70 10.59 -9.91
N ASN A 80 -31.94 10.01 -8.72
CA ASN A 80 -33.27 9.60 -8.24
C ASN A 80 -33.79 10.55 -7.16
#